data_AF-A0A938S5G6-F1
#
_entry.id   AF-A0A938S5G6-F1
#
_cell.length_a   1.000
_cell.length_b   1.000
_cell.length_c   1.000
_cell.angle_alpha   90.00
_cell.angle_beta   90.00
_cell.angle_gamma   90.00
#
_symmetry.space_group_name_H-M   'P 1'
#
loop_
_entity.id
_entity.type
_entity.pdbx_description
1 polymer ?
#
loop_
_entity_poly.entity_id
_entity_poly.type
_entity_poly.pdbx_seq_one_letter_code
_entity_poly.pdbx_strand_id
1 'polypeptide(L)'
;MKLSGVVVICLACGLIGGCREDARTAADQRFDKELVRTLNNIGVENAILAQHTLYPYHFVPNGDRLNSLGQRDFAVLARHFTEHPGLLNVRQGADVSSELYQARVAYVTRRLQEAGIEP
;
A
#
# COMPACT_ATOMS: atom_id res chain seq x y z
N MET A 1 -37.18 -1.97 -57.53
CA MET A 1 -36.58 -3.23 -57.01
C MET A 1 -35.03 -3.20 -56.99
N LYS A 2 -34.38 -2.06 -56.68
CA LYS A 2 -32.90 -1.97 -56.59
C LYS A 2 -32.37 -1.51 -55.21
N LEU A 3 -33.27 -1.20 -54.27
CA LEU A 3 -32.94 -0.73 -52.92
C LEU A 3 -32.63 -1.88 -51.94
N SER A 4 -33.19 -3.07 -52.16
CA SER A 4 -33.01 -4.21 -51.24
C SER A 4 -31.61 -4.84 -51.28
N GLY A 5 -30.87 -4.69 -52.39
CA GLY A 5 -29.51 -5.25 -52.52
C GLY A 5 -28.44 -4.48 -51.73
N VAL A 6 -28.60 -3.16 -51.62
CA VAL A 6 -27.62 -2.29 -50.93
C VAL A 6 -27.71 -2.44 -49.41
N VAL A 7 -28.92 -2.65 -48.88
CA VAL A 7 -29.13 -2.82 -47.43
C VAL A 7 -28.52 -4.14 -46.92
N VAL A 8 -28.59 -5.22 -47.71
CA VAL A 8 -28.03 -6.52 -47.32
C VAL A 8 -26.50 -6.51 -47.28
N ILE A 9 -25.85 -5.77 -48.17
CA ILE A 9 -24.38 -5.68 -48.23
C ILE A 9 -23.82 -4.86 -47.06
N CYS A 10 -24.45 -3.74 -46.68
CA CYS A 10 -24.01 -2.95 -45.53
C CYS A 10 -24.21 -3.70 -44.20
N LEU A 11 -25.27 -4.49 -44.07
CA LEU A 11 -25.50 -5.33 -42.88
C LEU A 11 -24.44 -6.44 -42.75
N ALA A 12 -24.01 -7.02 -43.87
CA ALA A 12 -22.98 -8.06 -43.88
C ALA A 12 -21.59 -7.49 -43.52
N CYS A 13 -21.23 -6.30 -44.00
CA CYS A 13 -19.95 -5.67 -43.65
C CYS A 13 -19.84 -5.31 -42.16
N GLY A 14 -20.95 -4.97 -41.49
CA GLY A 14 -20.96 -4.67 -40.05
C GLY A 14 -20.73 -5.89 -39.15
N LEU A 15 -21.03 -7.11 -39.63
CA LEU A 15 -20.85 -8.34 -38.86
C LEU A 15 -19.45 -8.96 -39.00
N ILE A 16 -18.68 -8.58 -40.03
CA ILE A 16 -17.33 -9.11 -40.28
C ILE A 16 -16.26 -8.12 -39.78
N GLY A 17 -16.62 -6.83 -39.66
CA GLY A 17 -15.80 -5.79 -39.04
C GLY A 17 -15.93 -5.73 -37.52
N GLY A 18 -16.04 -6.88 -36.84
CA GLY A 18 -15.94 -6.93 -35.39
C GLY A 18 -14.59 -6.31 -35.00
N CYS A 19 -14.63 -5.21 -34.23
CA CYS A 19 -13.44 -4.60 -33.66
C CYS A 19 -12.65 -5.71 -32.98
N ARG A 20 -11.51 -6.07 -33.59
CA ARG A 20 -10.55 -6.95 -32.96
C ARG A 20 -10.07 -6.17 -31.75
N GLU A 21 -10.53 -6.54 -30.56
CA GLU A 21 -9.93 -6.06 -29.32
C GLU A 21 -8.46 -6.42 -29.42
N ASP A 22 -7.63 -5.40 -29.64
CA ASP A 22 -6.19 -5.54 -29.75
C ASP A 22 -5.72 -6.36 -28.56
N ALA A 23 -5.08 -7.48 -28.87
CA ALA A 23 -4.59 -8.42 -27.90
C ALA A 23 -3.72 -7.65 -26.90
N ARG A 24 -4.24 -7.43 -25.67
CA ARG A 24 -3.57 -6.70 -24.59
C ARG A 24 -2.09 -7.04 -24.61
N THR A 25 -1.27 -6.08 -24.98
CA THR A 25 0.16 -6.32 -25.14
C THR A 25 0.77 -6.57 -23.77
N ALA A 26 1.95 -7.19 -23.73
CA ALA A 26 2.69 -7.33 -22.47
C ALA A 26 3.01 -5.96 -21.82
N ALA A 27 3.01 -4.88 -22.60
CA ALA A 27 3.17 -3.52 -22.10
C ALA A 27 1.93 -3.04 -21.33
N ASP A 28 0.73 -3.26 -21.87
CA ASP A 28 -0.54 -2.90 -21.21
C ASP A 28 -0.71 -3.65 -19.88
N GLN A 29 -0.40 -4.95 -19.88
CA GLN A 29 -0.44 -5.77 -18.65
C GLN A 29 0.56 -5.31 -17.58
N ARG A 30 1.71 -4.75 -17.97
CA ARG A 30 2.69 -4.19 -17.03
C ARG A 30 2.18 -2.88 -16.45
N PHE A 31 1.61 -2.02 -17.28
CA PHE A 31 1.01 -0.76 -16.83
C PHE A 31 -0.14 -1.00 -15.84
N ASP A 32 -1.05 -1.93 -16.16
CA ASP A 32 -2.15 -2.31 -15.27
C ASP A 32 -1.64 -2.78 -13.90
N LYS A 33 -0.61 -3.64 -13.89
CA LYS A 33 -0.02 -4.14 -12.64
C LYS A 33 0.63 -3.03 -11.84
N GLU A 34 1.32 -2.11 -12.49
CA GLU A 34 2.00 -1.01 -11.81
C GLU A 34 1.02 0.01 -11.24
N LEU A 35 -0.06 0.29 -11.97
CA LEU A 35 -1.15 1.12 -11.47
C LEU A 35 -1.80 0.51 -10.21
N VAL A 36 -2.16 -0.78 -10.27
CA VAL A 36 -2.74 -1.48 -9.11
C VAL A 36 -1.79 -1.49 -7.92
N ARG A 37 -0.49 -1.75 -8.15
CA ARG A 37 0.54 -1.69 -7.10
C ARG A 37 0.62 -0.31 -6.48
N THR A 38 0.61 0.74 -7.29
CA THR A 38 0.71 2.13 -6.84
C THR A 38 -0.49 2.50 -5.96
N LEU A 39 -1.71 2.21 -6.42
CA LEU A 39 -2.93 2.46 -5.66
C LEU A 39 -2.97 1.65 -4.36
N ASN A 40 -2.53 0.39 -4.39
CA ASN A 40 -2.44 -0.45 -3.20
C ASN A 40 -1.43 0.14 -2.19
N ASN A 41 -0.24 0.54 -2.64
CA ASN A 41 0.78 1.13 -1.79
C ASN A 41 0.27 2.41 -1.11
N ILE A 42 -0.38 3.30 -1.88
CA ILE A 42 -1.00 4.52 -1.32
C ILE A 42 -2.04 4.17 -0.26
N GLY A 43 -2.90 3.17 -0.55
CA GLY A 43 -3.90 2.70 0.40
C GLY A 43 -3.30 2.17 1.70
N VAL A 44 -2.23 1.37 1.60
CA VAL A 44 -1.51 0.83 2.76
C VAL A 44 -0.83 1.94 3.56
N GLU A 45 -0.12 2.87 2.90
CA GLU A 45 0.51 3.99 3.59
C GLU A 45 -0.52 4.86 4.32
N ASN A 46 -1.63 5.20 3.66
CA ASN A 46 -2.71 5.96 4.29
C ASN A 46 -3.30 5.23 5.51
N ALA A 47 -3.44 3.90 5.46
CA ALA A 47 -3.93 3.11 6.58
C ALA A 47 -2.93 3.08 7.76
N ILE A 48 -1.63 3.09 7.48
CA ILE A 48 -0.57 3.19 8.49
C ILE A 48 -0.63 4.57 9.16
N LEU A 49 -0.68 5.64 8.35
CA LEU A 49 -0.75 7.02 8.84
C LEU A 49 -2.02 7.25 9.66
N ALA A 50 -3.18 6.79 9.20
CA ALA A 50 -4.44 6.97 9.93
C ALA A 50 -4.41 6.38 11.35
N GLN A 51 -3.60 5.34 11.59
CA GLN A 51 -3.52 4.68 12.88
C GLN A 51 -2.47 5.27 13.82
N HIS A 52 -1.37 5.82 13.30
CA HIS A 52 -0.21 6.28 14.08
C HIS A 52 0.16 5.32 15.22
N THR A 53 0.15 4.01 14.96
CA THR A 53 0.28 2.99 16.02
C THR A 53 1.13 1.81 15.58
N LEU A 54 2.15 1.48 16.37
CA LEU A 54 2.90 0.23 16.27
C LEU A 54 2.31 -0.83 17.22
N TYR A 55 1.66 -1.83 16.65
CA TYR A 55 1.13 -3.00 17.34
C TYR A 55 2.18 -4.07 17.68
N PRO A 56 1.87 -5.01 18.60
CA PRO A 56 2.80 -6.09 19.00
C PRO A 56 3.38 -6.91 17.85
N TYR A 57 2.61 -7.13 16.78
CA TYR A 57 3.06 -7.91 15.61
C TYR A 57 4.09 -7.17 14.74
N HIS A 58 4.39 -5.89 15.00
CA HIS A 58 5.47 -5.16 14.35
C HIS A 58 6.85 -5.48 14.93
N PHE A 59 6.88 -6.16 16.08
CA PHE A 59 8.11 -6.50 16.77
C PHE A 59 8.52 -7.94 16.49
N VAL A 60 9.80 -8.25 16.69
CA VAL A 60 10.28 -9.63 16.73
C VAL A 60 9.61 -10.34 17.92
N PRO A 61 9.18 -11.61 17.79
CA PRO A 61 8.62 -12.37 18.91
C PRO A 61 9.54 -12.36 20.12
N ASN A 62 9.00 -12.05 21.31
CA ASN A 62 9.76 -11.89 22.56
C ASN A 62 10.93 -10.90 22.47
N GLY A 63 10.90 -9.97 21.51
CA GLY A 63 11.94 -8.98 21.27
C GLY A 63 11.40 -7.55 21.29
N ASP A 64 12.34 -6.62 21.46
CA ASP A 64 12.15 -5.17 21.47
C ASP A 64 12.32 -4.53 20.08
N ARG A 65 13.01 -5.22 19.17
CA ARG A 65 13.29 -4.73 17.82
C ARG A 65 12.10 -4.90 16.88
N LEU A 66 11.98 -3.99 15.92
CA LEU A 66 11.03 -4.10 14.82
C LEU A 66 11.41 -5.23 13.86
N ASN A 67 10.43 -6.01 13.42
CA ASN A 67 10.57 -6.96 12.32
C ASN A 67 10.48 -6.24 10.96
N SER A 68 10.47 -6.97 9.84
CA SER A 68 10.43 -6.37 8.50
C SER A 68 9.18 -5.53 8.26
N LEU A 69 8.01 -5.99 8.72
CA LEU A 69 6.75 -5.25 8.63
C LEU A 69 6.81 -3.98 9.50
N GLY A 70 7.27 -4.11 10.75
CA GLY A 70 7.44 -2.98 11.66
C GLY A 70 8.40 -1.93 11.14
N GLN A 71 9.50 -2.33 10.48
CA GLN A 71 10.45 -1.40 9.88
C GLN A 71 9.84 -0.65 8.70
N ARG A 72 9.09 -1.34 7.84
CA ARG A 72 8.39 -0.71 6.71
C ARG A 72 7.39 0.33 7.20
N ASP A 73 6.55 -0.04 8.14
CA ASP A 73 5.47 0.82 8.61
C ASP A 73 6.03 1.99 9.45
N PHE A 74 7.07 1.74 10.26
CA PHE A 74 7.82 2.80 10.93
C PHE A 74 8.45 3.81 9.96
N ALA A 75 9.00 3.36 8.82
CA ALA A 75 9.59 4.28 7.84
C ALA A 75 8.56 5.23 7.21
N VAL A 76 7.33 4.76 7.01
CA VAL A 76 6.19 5.59 6.55
C VAL A 76 5.85 6.64 7.61
N LEU A 77 5.72 6.22 8.87
CA LEU A 77 5.40 7.09 10.00
C LEU A 77 6.50 8.13 10.26
N ALA A 78 7.76 7.70 10.28
CA ALA A 78 8.90 8.59 10.51
C ALA A 78 8.98 9.68 9.43
N ARG A 79 8.83 9.30 8.15
CA ARG A 79 8.77 10.26 7.04
C ARG A 79 7.61 11.24 7.16
N HIS A 80 6.46 10.80 7.69
CA HIS A 80 5.34 11.70 7.92
C HIS A 80 5.63 12.70 9.05
N PHE A 81 6.19 12.24 10.16
CA PHE A 81 6.46 13.07 11.33
C PHE A 81 7.57 14.12 11.12
N THR A 82 8.42 14.01 10.10
CA THR A 82 9.37 15.08 9.77
C THR A 82 8.69 16.36 9.30
N GLU A 83 7.52 16.26 8.67
CA GLU A 83 6.76 17.41 8.15
C GLU A 83 5.50 17.70 8.98
N HIS A 84 4.99 16.68 9.68
CA HIS A 84 3.73 16.74 10.40
C HIS A 84 3.90 16.19 11.82
N PRO A 85 4.36 16.99 12.79
CA PRO A 85 4.55 16.54 14.17
C PRO A 85 3.27 15.95 14.76
N GLY A 86 3.42 14.86 15.52
CA GLY A 86 2.27 14.15 16.08
C GLY A 86 2.69 13.06 17.07
N LEU A 87 1.70 12.30 17.54
CA LEU A 87 1.91 11.24 18.52
C LEU A 87 2.01 9.88 17.83
N LEU A 88 3.06 9.12 18.14
CA LEU A 88 3.19 7.72 17.77
C LEU A 88 2.84 6.82 18.96
N ASN A 89 1.80 6.01 18.81
CA ASN A 89 1.43 5.04 19.83
C ASN A 89 2.23 3.75 19.67
N VAL A 90 2.71 3.18 20.78
CA VAL A 90 3.19 1.79 20.83
C VAL A 90 2.19 1.00 21.66
N ARG A 91 1.54 -0.01 21.07
CA ARG A 91 0.54 -0.81 21.78
C ARG A 91 1.18 -1.99 22.48
N GLN A 92 0.98 -2.11 23.79
CA GLN A 92 1.57 -3.17 24.63
C GLN A 92 1.17 -4.58 24.17
N GLY A 93 -0.13 -4.86 24.05
CA GLY A 93 -0.65 -6.22 23.82
C GLY A 93 -0.90 -6.99 25.13
N ALA A 94 -1.77 -8.00 25.08
CA ALA A 94 -2.19 -8.72 26.29
C ALA A 94 -1.06 -9.59 26.90
N ASP A 95 -0.25 -10.22 26.06
CA ASP A 95 0.76 -11.20 26.46
C ASP A 95 2.18 -10.62 26.58
N VAL A 96 2.30 -9.29 26.68
CA VAL A 96 3.59 -8.59 26.70
C VAL A 96 3.85 -8.04 28.10
N SER A 97 4.95 -8.51 28.71
CA SER A 97 5.36 -8.03 30.02
C SER A 97 5.65 -6.52 29.99
N SER A 98 5.49 -5.88 31.15
CA SER A 98 5.78 -4.46 31.34
C SER A 98 7.20 -4.09 30.89
N GLU A 99 8.17 -4.94 31.23
CA GLU A 99 9.59 -4.75 30.92
C GLU A 99 9.84 -4.80 29.41
N LEU A 100 9.26 -5.80 28.73
CA LEU A 100 9.39 -5.92 27.28
C LEU A 100 8.69 -4.75 26.56
N TYR A 101 7.54 -4.31 27.08
CA TYR A 101 6.85 -3.14 26.54
C TYR A 101 7.70 -1.87 26.67
N GLN A 102 8.27 -1.61 27.84
CA GLN A 102 9.15 -0.45 28.03
C GLN A 102 10.39 -0.52 27.14
N ALA A 103 10.97 -1.71 26.94
CA ALA A 103 12.07 -1.90 26.00
C ALA A 103 11.67 -1.55 24.56
N ARG A 104 10.45 -1.90 24.13
CA ARG A 104 9.91 -1.54 22.80
C ARG A 104 9.70 -0.04 22.66
N VAL A 105 9.13 0.62 23.68
CA VAL A 105 8.96 2.08 23.68
C VAL A 105 10.33 2.75 23.56
N ALA A 106 11.29 2.37 24.40
CA ALA A 106 12.65 2.92 24.35
C ALA A 106 13.33 2.68 22.99
N TYR A 107 13.14 1.50 22.39
CA TYR A 107 13.63 1.20 21.05
C TYR A 107 13.04 2.16 20.01
N VAL A 108 11.71 2.34 19.99
CA VAL A 108 11.02 3.22 19.03
C VAL A 108 11.42 4.68 19.23
N THR A 109 11.46 5.16 20.47
CA THR A 109 11.90 6.53 20.82
C THR A 109 13.31 6.80 20.28
N ARG A 110 14.27 5.89 20.52
CA ARG A 110 15.62 6.04 19.96
C ARG A 110 15.60 6.10 18.43
N ARG A 111 14.79 5.26 17.77
CA ARG A 111 14.69 5.25 16.30
C ARG A 111 14.09 6.55 15.74
N LEU A 112 13.15 7.18 16.46
CA LEU A 112 12.63 8.50 16.10
C LEU A 112 13.73 9.57 16.22
N GLN A 113 14.47 9.56 17.33
CA GLN A 113 15.61 10.47 17.52
C GLN A 113 16.68 10.31 16.44
N GLU A 114 17.03 9.07 16.07
CA GLU A 114 17.95 8.77 14.97
C GLU A 114 17.44 9.29 13.62
N ALA A 115 16.12 9.41 13.45
CA ALA A 115 15.48 10.00 12.27
C ALA A 115 15.33 11.54 12.35
N GLY A 116 15.83 12.17 13.42
CA GLY A 116 15.72 13.62 13.64
C GLY A 116 14.35 14.08 14.12
N ILE A 117 13.52 13.18 14.64
CA ILE A 117 12.17 13.47 15.15
C ILE A 117 12.22 13.55 16.68
N GLU A 118 11.62 14.60 17.24
CA GLU A 118 11.46 14.74 18.69
C GLU A 118 10.44 13.70 19.20
N PRO A 119 10.82 12.84 20.16
CA PRO A 119 9.97 11.76 20.68
C PRO A 119 9.04 12.17 21.83
#